data_AF-A0A7C8AQB7-F1
#
_entry.id   AF-A0A7C8AQB7-F1
#
_cell.length_a   1.000
_cell.length_b   1.000
_cell.length_c   1.000
_cell.angle_alpha   90.00
_cell.angle_beta   90.00
_cell.angle_gamma   90.00
#
_symmetry.space_group_name_H-M   'P 1'
#
loop_
_entity.id
_entity.type
_entity.pdbx_description
1 polymer ?
#
loop_
_entity_poly.entity_id
_entity_poly.type
_entity_poly.pdbx_seq_one_letter_code
_entity_poly.pdbx_strand_id
1 'polypeptide(L)' 'MKKWAYGVNTIVSTIIFFAILVLLVLIAEQKPLRLDLTQTRSFSLSGQTLNILNEIDKPIAVKVFISASGPG' A
#
# COMPACT_ATOMS: atom_id res chain seq x y z
N MET A 1 2.57 44.55 -8.99
CA MET A 1 2.28 43.99 -7.65
C MET A 1 1.56 42.63 -7.67
N LYS A 2 0.92 42.19 -8.77
CA LYS A 2 0.27 40.86 -8.86
C LYS A 2 1.23 39.66 -8.88
N LYS A 3 2.40 39.77 -9.52
CA LYS A 3 3.39 38.67 -9.66
C LYS A 3 3.91 38.13 -8.31
N TRP A 4 4.03 38.97 -7.30
CA TRP A 4 4.47 38.58 -5.95
C TRP A 4 3.40 37.76 -5.21
N ALA A 5 2.11 38.10 -5.36
CA ALA A 5 1.02 37.33 -4.79
C ALA A 5 0.93 35.92 -5.40
N TYR A 6 1.16 35.78 -6.71
CA TYR A 6 1.20 34.46 -7.36
C TYR A 6 2.41 33.63 -6.92
N GLY A 7 3.60 34.22 -6.80
CA GLY A 7 4.79 33.51 -6.34
C GLY A 7 4.66 32.97 -4.91
N VAL A 8 4.10 33.77 -3.99
CA VAL A 8 3.83 33.35 -2.61
C VAL A 8 2.78 32.23 -2.57
N ASN A 9 1.69 32.34 -3.34
CA ASN A 9 0.66 31.30 -3.40
C ASN A 9 1.21 29.97 -3.91
N THR A 10 2.09 30.00 -4.92
CA THR A 10 2.73 28.79 -5.44
C THR A 10 3.63 28.16 -4.38
N ILE A 11 4.46 28.93 -3.67
CA ILE A 11 5.34 28.41 -2.62
C ILE A 11 4.53 27.75 -1.50
N VAL A 12 3.49 28.42 -1.01
CA VAL A 12 2.61 27.87 0.03
C VAL A 12 1.93 26.60 -0.44
N SER A 13 1.39 26.58 -1.67
CA SER A 13 0.75 25.40 -2.25
C SER A 13 1.73 24.23 -2.40
N THR A 14 2.98 24.50 -2.80
CA THR A 14 4.03 23.48 -2.90
C THR A 14 4.36 22.89 -1.53
N ILE A 15 4.50 23.72 -0.49
CA ILE A 15 4.75 23.24 0.88
C ILE A 15 3.60 22.35 1.36
N ILE A 16 2.36 22.80 1.16
CA ILE A 16 1.16 22.02 1.53
C ILE A 16 1.13 20.69 0.78
N PHE A 17 1.42 20.68 -0.52
CA PHE A 17 1.47 19.45 -1.32
C PHE A 17 2.48 18.44 -0.74
N PHE A 18 3.69 18.87 -0.41
CA PHE A 18 4.68 17.98 0.21
C PHE A 18 4.27 17.52 1.60
N ALA A 19 3.66 18.38 2.42
CA ALA A 19 3.13 17.98 3.72
C ALA A 19 2.07 16.87 3.60
N ILE A 20 1.18 16.97 2.59
CA ILE A 20 0.21 15.93 2.28
C ILE A 20 0.92 14.64 1.86
N LEU A 21 1.92 14.70 0.98
CA LEU A 21 2.67 13.52 0.56
C LEU A 21 3.35 12.81 1.73
N VAL A 22 3.99 13.56 2.64
CA VAL A 22 4.61 13.00 3.86
C VAL A 22 3.56 12.29 4.71
N LEU A 23 2.40 12.92 4.92
CA LEU A 23 1.30 12.32 5.69
C LEU A 23 0.79 11.03 5.03
N LEU A 24 0.66 11.01 3.70
CA LEU A 24 0.27 9.80 2.96
C LEU A 24 1.29 8.68 3.12
N VAL A 25 2.59 8.98 3.07
CA VAL A 25 3.65 7.98 3.28
C VAL A 25 3.57 7.39 4.70
N LEU A 26 3.40 8.24 5.73
CA LEU A 26 3.27 7.76 7.12
C LEU A 26 2.05 6.86 7.32
N ILE A 27 0.93 7.15 6.64
CA ILE A 27 -0.25 6.28 6.65
C ILE A 27 0.03 4.97 5.91
N ALA A 28 0.67 5.05 4.74
CA ALA A 28 0.99 3.89 3.92
C ALA A 28 1.95 2.91 4.61
N GLU A 29 2.89 3.40 5.42
CA GLU A 29 3.78 2.55 6.22
C GLU A 29 3.04 1.76 7.30
N GLN A 30 2.05 2.37 7.97
CA GLN A 30 1.28 1.67 9.01
C GLN A 30 0.32 0.64 8.45
N LYS A 31 -0.25 0.90 7.28
CA LYS A 31 -1.20 -0.01 6.61
C LYS A 31 -0.82 -0.13 5.13
N PRO A 32 0.14 -1.00 4.78
CA PRO A 32 0.55 -1.17 3.40
C PRO A 32 -0.60 -1.81 2.62
N LEU A 33 -1.32 -0.99 1.85
CA LEU A 33 -2.32 -1.48 0.90
C LEU A 33 -1.59 -2.19 -0.24
N ARG A 34 -1.67 -3.52 -0.26
CA ARG A 34 -1.09 -4.34 -1.34
C ARG A 34 -2.14 -4.56 -2.42
N LEU A 35 -2.13 -3.69 -3.42
CA LEU A 35 -2.92 -3.88 -4.63
C LEU A 35 -2.12 -4.72 -5.63
N ASP A 36 -2.70 -5.84 -6.04
CA ASP A 36 -2.13 -6.65 -7.11
C ASP A 36 -2.56 -6.07 -8.46
N LEU A 37 -1.61 -5.39 -9.10
CA LEU A 37 -1.80 -4.73 -10.39
C LEU A 37 -1.47 -5.66 -11.58
N THR A 38 -1.16 -6.94 -11.33
CA THR A 38 -0.93 -7.90 -12.41
C THR A 38 -2.22 -8.23 -13.13
N GLN A 39 -2.16 -8.39 -14.46
CA GLN A 39 -3.33 -8.69 -15.29
C GLN A 39 -4.10 -9.93 -14.80
N THR A 40 -3.37 -10.92 -14.29
CA THR A 40 -3.89 -12.21 -13.82
C THR A 40 -4.07 -12.29 -12.31
N ARG A 41 -3.77 -11.22 -11.56
CA ARG A 41 -3.75 -11.21 -10.09
C ARG A 41 -2.89 -12.34 -9.49
N SER A 42 -1.68 -12.52 -10.03
CA SER A 42 -0.76 -13.60 -9.65
C SER A 42 -0.17 -13.49 -8.25
N PHE A 43 -0.29 -12.33 -7.59
CA PHE A 43 0.09 -12.11 -6.20
C PHE A 43 -1.13 -12.07 -5.26
N SER A 44 -2.31 -12.44 -5.76
CA SER A 44 -3.55 -12.54 -5.00
C SER A 44 -3.96 -14.00 -4.80
N LEU A 45 -4.71 -14.26 -3.73
CA LEU A 45 -5.31 -15.57 -3.52
C LEU A 45 -6.39 -15.85 -4.56
N SER A 46 -6.45 -17.09 -5.04
CA SER A 46 -7.53 -17.54 -5.91
C SER A 46 -8.87 -17.48 -5.17
N GLY A 47 -9.97 -17.35 -5.91
CA GLY A 47 -11.32 -17.39 -5.32
C GLY A 47 -11.58 -18.70 -4.57
N GLN A 48 -11.08 -19.82 -5.09
CA GLN A 48 -11.19 -21.12 -4.41
C GLN A 48 -10.47 -21.11 -3.05
N THR A 49 -9.27 -20.55 -2.98
CA THR A 49 -8.51 -20.46 -1.72
C THR A 49 -9.23 -19.56 -0.70
N LEU A 50 -9.80 -18.44 -1.14
CA LEU A 50 -10.58 -17.55 -0.28
C LEU A 50 -11.84 -18.24 0.27
N ASN A 51 -12.54 -19.04 -0.54
CA ASN A 51 -13.71 -19.79 -0.09
C ASN A 51 -13.34 -20.74 1.06
N ILE A 52 -12.26 -21.50 0.92
CA ILE A 52 -11.76 -22.40 1.97
C ILE A 52 -11.39 -21.60 3.23
N LEU A 53 -10.67 -20.47 3.09
CA LEU A 53 -10.28 -19.62 4.21
C LEU A 53 -11.48 -19.04 4.96
N ASN A 54 -12.56 -18.70 4.26
CA ASN A 54 -13.78 -18.14 4.86
C ASN A 54 -14.57 -19.16 5.70
N GLU A 55 -14.36 -20.46 5.47
CA GLU A 55 -15.01 -21.54 6.22
C GLU A 55 -14.28 -21.88 7.54
N ILE A 56 -13.09 -21.33 7.77
CA ILE A 56 -12.29 -21.59 8.98
C ILE A 56 -12.79 -20.73 10.14
N ASP A 57 -13.46 -21.37 11.10
CA ASP A 57 -14.07 -20.75 12.29
C ASP A 57 -13.16 -20.71 13.52
N LYS A 58 -12.01 -21.40 13.46
CA LYS A 58 -11.07 -21.56 14.57
C LYS A 58 -9.68 -21.08 14.20
N PRO A 59 -8.91 -20.53 15.15
CA PRO A 59 -7.51 -20.16 14.89
C PRO A 59 -6.70 -21.37 14.42
N ILE A 60 -5.97 -21.21 13.32
CA ILE A 60 -5.06 -22.22 12.78
C ILE A 60 -3.61 -21.77 12.87
N ALA A 61 -2.70 -22.73 13.07
CA ALA A 61 -1.27 -22.49 13.02
C ALA A 61 -0.76 -22.68 11.59
N VAL A 62 -0.16 -21.64 11.00
CA VAL A 62 0.43 -21.69 9.66
C VAL A 62 1.94 -21.89 9.79
N LYS A 63 2.48 -22.94 9.17
CA LYS A 63 3.93 -23.21 9.13
C LYS A 63 4.42 -23.02 7.70
N VAL A 64 5.36 -22.10 7.51
CA VAL A 64 5.92 -21.76 6.19
C VAL A 64 7.34 -22.29 6.10
N PHE A 65 7.67 -22.94 4.98
CA PHE A 65 9.01 -23.41 4.67
C PHE A 65 9.60 -22.53 3.57
N ILE A 66 10.71 -21.85 3.86
CA ILE A 66 11.42 -20.99 2.91
C ILE A 66 12.74 -21.67 2.58
N SER A 67 13.03 -21.87 1.29
CA SER A 67 14.32 -22.41 0.84
C SER A 67 15.38 -21.31 0.75
N ALA A 68 16.63 -21.65 1.06
CA ALA A 68 17.76 -20.72 1.02
C ALA A 68 18.08 -20.17 -0.39
N SER A 69 17.51 -20.76 -1.44
CA SER A 69 17.65 -20.35 -2.84
C SER A 69 16.48 -19.49 -3.36
N GLY A 70 15.49 -19.18 -2.52
CA GLY A 70 14.37 -18.32 -2.90
C GLY A 70 14.71 -16.83 -2.82
N PRO A 71 13.97 -15.96 -3.52
CA PRO A 71 14.08 -14.52 -3.34
C PRO A 71 13.49 -14.16 -1.96
N GLY A 72 14.33 -14.18 -0.94
CA GLY A 72 14.05 -13.60 0.37
C GLY A 72 14.17 -12.09 0.34
#